data_AF-A0A958MTA1-F1
#
_entry.id   AF-A0A958MTA1-F1
#
_cell.length_a   1.000
_cell.length_b   1.000
_cell.length_c   1.000
_cell.angle_alpha   90.00
_cell.angle_beta   90.00
_cell.angle_gamma   90.00
#
_symmetry.space_group_name_H-M   'P 1'
#
loop_
_entity.id
_entity.type
_entity.pdbx_description
1 polymer ?
#
loop_
_entity_poly.entity_id
_entity_poly.type
_entity_poly.pdbx_seq_one_letter_code
_entity_poly.pdbx_strand_id
1 'polypeptide(L)'
;MKKRLVWGIILFCGIALYFWTQSRYPALGTKAAMGDRTTALGIAFDIIWNYDANSPLWQRILAATGNWCYTNWKGMTFGLLFAAITLAMLGLFSFRRTNSVFLNSIIGVFFGAPLGVCANCVAPIAQSLKDSGASTETTLATAISSPTLNVVVLSMAFTLFPFHFAVTKLVLTFVILFAIIPLSDKIFFSPNPRGERLVRPPHCHSLGTRTHYQ
;
A
#
# COMPACT_ATOMS: atom_id res chain seq x y z
N MET A 1 4.45 24.33 -10.54
CA MET A 1 4.71 22.90 -10.21
C MET A 1 5.79 22.71 -9.14
N LYS A 2 7.00 23.28 -9.28
CA LYS A 2 8.10 23.09 -8.28
C LYS A 2 7.72 23.37 -6.82
N LYS A 3 7.03 24.48 -6.51
CA LYS A 3 6.62 24.80 -5.13
C LYS A 3 5.65 23.77 -4.51
N ARG A 4 4.66 23.28 -5.28
CA ARG A 4 3.69 22.26 -4.81
C ARG A 4 4.36 20.91 -4.56
N LEU A 5 5.30 20.53 -5.43
CA LEU A 5 6.10 19.31 -5.27
C LEU A 5 6.99 19.39 -4.02
N VAL A 6 7.65 20.53 -3.81
CA VAL A 6 8.50 20.76 -2.62
C VAL A 6 7.67 20.67 -1.33
N TRP A 7 6.50 21.30 -1.27
CA TRP A 7 5.59 21.17 -0.12
C TRP A 7 5.13 19.72 0.08
N GLY A 8 4.83 18.99 -0.99
CA GLY A 8 4.49 17.57 -0.93
C GLY A 8 5.61 16.71 -0.35
N ILE A 9 6.85 16.92 -0.79
CA ILE A 9 8.04 16.19 -0.29
C ILE A 9 8.30 16.52 1.18
N ILE A 10 8.20 17.79 1.58
CA ILE A 10 8.39 18.21 2.97
C ILE A 10 7.35 17.54 3.88
N LEU A 11 6.09 17.54 3.45
CA LEU A 11 4.98 16.96 4.21
C LEU A 11 5.11 15.43 4.29
N PHE A 12 5.52 14.79 3.19
CA PHE A 12 5.86 13.36 3.14
C PHE A 12 6.98 12.99 4.12
N CYS A 13 8.11 13.70 4.06
CA CYS A 13 9.25 13.48 4.96
C CYS A 13 8.87 13.74 6.42
N GLY A 14 8.09 14.78 6.69
CA GLY A 14 7.60 15.09 8.04
C GLY A 14 6.76 13.97 8.64
N ILE A 15 5.83 13.40 7.86
CA ILE A 15 4.98 12.30 8.33
C ILE A 15 5.76 10.99 8.44
N ALA A 16 6.68 10.71 7.52
CA ALA A 16 7.56 9.55 7.60
C ALA A 16 8.44 9.61 8.86
N LEU A 17 9.02 10.77 9.17
CA LEU A 17 9.81 11.00 10.38
C LEU A 17 8.94 10.91 11.64
N TYR A 18 7.76 11.53 11.66
CA TYR A 18 6.83 11.41 12.77
C TYR A 18 6.43 9.96 13.03
N PHE A 19 6.13 9.20 11.98
CA PHE A 19 5.80 7.78 12.09
C PHE A 19 6.97 6.94 12.63
N TRP A 20 8.18 7.15 12.13
CA TRP A 20 9.34 6.39 12.59
C TRP A 20 9.68 6.70 14.06
N THR A 21 9.61 7.97 14.45
CA THR A 21 9.91 8.43 15.81
C THR A 21 8.83 8.09 16.82
N GLN A 22 7.55 8.19 16.45
CA GLN A 22 6.44 7.93 17.37
C GLN A 22 5.95 6.47 17.38
N SER A 23 6.08 5.76 16.26
CA SER A 23 5.45 4.44 16.09
C SER A 23 6.47 3.30 16.02
N ARG A 24 7.57 3.45 15.26
CA ARG A 24 8.49 2.34 14.97
C ARG A 24 9.58 2.17 16.03
N TYR A 25 10.30 3.24 16.40
CA TYR A 25 11.39 3.19 17.39
C TYR A 25 10.93 2.81 18.81
N PRO A 26 9.89 3.42 19.39
CA PRO A 26 9.44 3.06 20.74
C PRO A 26 8.81 1.67 20.80
N ALA A 27 8.23 1.18 19.71
CA ALA A 27 7.71 -0.19 19.61
C ALA A 27 8.83 -1.25 19.51
N LEU A 28 10.00 -0.92 18.95
CA LEU A 28 11.15 -1.83 18.93
C LEU A 28 11.73 -2.04 20.33
N GLY A 29 11.87 -0.97 21.12
CA GLY A 29 12.41 -1.05 22.48
C GLY A 29 11.50 -1.79 23.46
N THR A 30 10.18 -1.54 23.37
CA THR A 30 9.19 -2.25 24.19
C THR A 30 9.04 -3.71 23.80
N LYS A 31 9.11 -4.07 22.51
CA LYS A 31 9.02 -5.47 22.07
C LYS A 31 10.31 -6.28 22.25
N ALA A 32 11.47 -5.63 22.23
CA ALA A 32 12.73 -6.27 22.61
C ALA A 32 12.82 -6.52 24.13
N ALA A 33 12.20 -5.67 24.95
CA ALA A 33 12.12 -5.84 26.40
C ALA A 33 11.08 -6.90 26.84
N MET A 34 10.07 -7.17 26.01
CA MET A 34 8.99 -8.15 26.28
C MET A 34 9.34 -9.56 25.78
N GLY A 35 10.58 -10.01 26.03
CA GLY A 35 11.05 -11.36 25.71
C GLY A 35 10.13 -12.44 26.29
N ASP A 36 9.72 -13.37 25.42
CA ASP A 36 9.16 -14.68 25.77
C ASP A 36 7.83 -14.74 26.55
N ARG A 37 6.97 -13.70 26.48
CA ARG A 37 5.63 -13.72 27.10
C ARG A 37 4.45 -13.38 26.18
N THR A 38 4.61 -13.59 24.88
CA THR A 38 3.49 -13.44 23.94
C THR A 38 3.06 -14.81 23.43
N THR A 39 2.32 -15.54 24.25
CA THR A 39 1.42 -16.59 23.77
C THR A 39 0.62 -16.00 22.63
N ALA A 40 0.80 -16.58 21.45
CA ALA A 40 0.27 -16.16 20.16
C ALA A 40 -1.27 -16.22 20.11
N LEU A 41 -1.93 -15.37 20.88
CA LEU A 41 -3.38 -15.15 20.78
C LEU A 41 -3.60 -14.13 19.66
N GLY A 42 -3.79 -14.69 18.46
CA GLY A 42 -4.42 -14.07 17.29
C GLY A 42 -4.41 -12.53 17.22
N ILE A 43 -3.42 -11.99 16.51
CA ILE A 43 -3.46 -10.70 15.80
C ILE A 43 -3.49 -9.42 16.69
N ALA A 44 -3.75 -9.50 18.00
CA ALA A 44 -3.64 -8.38 18.93
C ALA A 44 -2.44 -8.56 19.87
N PHE A 45 -1.54 -7.59 19.91
CA PHE A 45 -0.35 -7.62 20.78
C PHE A 45 -0.58 -6.95 22.14
N ASP A 46 -1.59 -6.09 22.23
CA ASP A 46 -2.06 -5.46 23.47
C ASP A 46 -3.47 -5.96 23.78
N ILE A 47 -3.66 -6.51 24.98
CA ILE A 47 -4.95 -7.01 25.48
C ILE A 47 -5.49 -5.98 26.46
N ILE A 48 -6.49 -5.20 26.04
CA ILE A 48 -7.19 -4.25 26.91
C ILE A 48 -8.39 -4.93 27.57
N TRP A 49 -9.16 -5.67 26.78
CA TRP A 49 -10.26 -6.49 27.27
C TRP A 49 -9.86 -7.96 27.33
N ASN A 50 -9.69 -8.45 28.56
CA ASN A 50 -9.57 -9.87 28.84
C ASN A 50 -10.95 -10.52 28.72
N TYR A 51 -11.03 -11.66 28.04
CA TYR A 51 -12.24 -12.47 27.95
C TYR A 51 -11.87 -13.94 28.17
N ASP A 52 -12.71 -14.68 28.89
CA ASP A 52 -12.51 -16.10 29.18
C ASP A 52 -13.12 -17.00 28.09
N ALA A 53 -12.69 -18.26 27.99
CA ALA A 53 -13.23 -19.22 27.03
C ALA A 53 -14.74 -19.50 27.23
N ASN A 54 -15.26 -19.29 28.43
CA ASN A 54 -16.69 -19.41 28.76
C ASN A 54 -17.53 -18.16 28.44
N SER A 55 -16.94 -17.09 27.91
CA SER A 55 -17.68 -15.87 27.56
C SER A 55 -18.61 -16.11 26.37
N PRO A 56 -19.81 -15.50 26.32
CA PRO A 56 -20.69 -15.58 25.16
C PRO A 56 -20.00 -15.05 23.90
N LEU A 57 -20.29 -15.65 22.73
CA LEU A 57 -19.61 -15.38 21.46
C LEU A 57 -19.54 -13.89 21.10
N TRP A 58 -20.60 -13.14 21.37
CA TRP A 58 -20.63 -11.71 21.07
C TRP A 58 -19.61 -10.91 21.88
N GLN A 59 -19.38 -11.26 23.15
CA GLN A 59 -18.36 -10.63 23.98
C GLN A 59 -16.96 -10.95 23.46
N ARG A 60 -16.73 -12.19 23.02
CA ARG A 60 -15.45 -12.60 22.42
C ARG A 60 -15.18 -11.86 21.12
N ILE A 61 -16.18 -11.73 20.26
CA ILE A 61 -16.07 -11.00 18.99
C ILE A 61 -15.80 -9.50 19.25
N LEU A 62 -16.55 -8.87 20.15
CA LEU A 62 -16.37 -7.44 20.45
C LEU A 62 -15.03 -7.16 21.14
N ALA A 63 -14.66 -7.96 22.14
CA ALA A 63 -13.37 -7.81 22.83
C ALA A 63 -12.19 -8.05 21.88
N ALA A 64 -12.26 -9.09 21.03
CA ALA A 64 -11.24 -9.35 20.02
C ALA A 64 -11.16 -8.23 18.98
N THR A 65 -12.30 -7.72 18.51
CA THR A 65 -12.36 -6.60 17.55
C THR A 65 -11.81 -5.31 18.16
N GLY A 66 -12.14 -5.02 19.42
CA GLY A 66 -11.64 -3.84 20.15
C GLY A 66 -10.13 -3.90 20.37
N ASN A 67 -9.61 -5.04 20.85
CA ASN A 67 -8.17 -5.26 21.05
C ASN A 67 -7.40 -5.17 19.73
N TRP A 68 -7.96 -5.73 18.65
CA TRP A 68 -7.38 -5.63 17.30
C TRP A 68 -7.38 -4.20 16.78
N CYS A 69 -8.50 -3.49 16.90
CA CYS A 69 -8.63 -2.11 16.44
C CYS A 69 -7.64 -1.20 17.18
N TYR A 70 -7.55 -1.32 18.51
CA TYR A 70 -6.59 -0.56 19.30
C TYR A 70 -5.14 -0.84 18.90
N THR A 71 -4.78 -2.12 18.75
CA THR A 71 -3.42 -2.53 18.33
C THR A 71 -3.06 -1.97 16.95
N ASN A 72 -4.01 -1.96 16.01
CA ASN A 72 -3.75 -1.62 14.60
C ASN A 72 -4.06 -0.16 14.23
N TRP A 73 -4.72 0.60 15.11
CA TRP A 73 -5.17 1.98 14.84
C TRP A 73 -4.03 2.91 14.40
N LYS A 74 -2.87 2.82 15.07
CA LYS A 74 -1.68 3.61 14.75
C LYS A 74 -1.18 3.35 13.31
N GLY A 75 -1.25 2.10 12.86
CA GLY A 75 -0.85 1.71 11.51
C GLY A 75 -1.88 2.12 10.44
N MET A 76 -3.17 1.98 10.74
CA MET A 76 -4.25 2.33 9.81
C MET A 76 -4.34 3.83 9.55
N THR A 77 -4.28 4.65 10.61
CA THR A 77 -4.32 6.11 10.50
C THR A 77 -3.12 6.66 9.73
N PHE A 78 -1.92 6.13 9.98
CA PHE A 78 -0.74 6.44 9.18
C PHE A 78 -0.90 6.05 7.71
N GLY A 79 -1.40 4.83 7.44
CA GLY A 79 -1.60 4.35 6.08
C GLY A 79 -2.55 5.22 5.28
N LEU A 80 -3.64 5.70 5.90
CA LEU A 80 -4.59 6.62 5.29
C LEU A 80 -3.99 8.00 4.99
N LEU A 81 -3.20 8.56 5.93
CA LEU A 81 -2.53 9.86 5.70
C LEU A 81 -1.46 9.75 4.60
N PHE A 82 -0.66 8.69 4.63
CA PHE A 82 0.34 8.40 3.60
C PHE A 82 -0.30 8.22 2.22
N ALA A 83 -1.42 7.50 2.17
CA ALA A 83 -2.22 7.32 0.97
C ALA A 83 -2.70 8.65 0.38
N ALA A 84 -3.30 9.51 1.20
CA ALA A 84 -3.82 10.81 0.76
C ALA A 84 -2.74 11.70 0.12
N ILE A 85 -1.54 11.71 0.72
CA ILE A 85 -0.41 12.50 0.22
C ILE A 85 0.19 11.87 -1.02
N THR A 86 0.28 10.54 -1.07
CA THR A 86 0.78 9.85 -2.25
C THR A 86 -0.17 10.04 -3.43
N LEU A 87 -1.49 10.04 -3.21
CA LEU A 87 -2.48 10.46 -4.22
C LEU A 87 -2.22 11.89 -4.71
N ALA A 88 -2.06 12.84 -3.77
CA ALA A 88 -1.83 14.24 -4.11
C ALA A 88 -0.49 14.47 -4.83
N MET A 89 0.55 13.71 -4.49
CA MET A 89 1.87 13.76 -5.13
C MET A 89 1.90 13.07 -6.48
N LEU A 90 1.33 11.87 -6.62
CA LEU A 90 1.30 11.16 -7.91
C LEU A 90 0.42 11.88 -8.93
N GLY A 91 -0.64 12.58 -8.50
CA GLY A 91 -1.41 13.44 -9.39
C GLY A 91 -0.62 14.60 -10.01
N LEU A 92 0.58 14.92 -9.51
CA LEU A 92 1.49 15.89 -10.11
C LEU A 92 2.41 15.26 -11.18
N PHE A 93 2.49 13.94 -11.25
CA PHE A 93 3.36 13.20 -12.16
C PHE A 93 2.54 12.41 -13.18
N SER A 94 2.95 12.48 -14.44
CA SER A 94 2.35 11.64 -15.49
C SER A 94 3.23 10.41 -15.66
N PHE A 95 2.62 9.23 -15.49
CA PHE A 95 3.27 7.99 -15.86
C PHE A 95 3.08 7.76 -17.37
N ARG A 96 4.15 7.34 -18.04
CA ARG A 96 4.09 6.94 -19.45
C ARG A 96 3.89 5.44 -19.52
N ARG A 97 2.82 5.01 -20.18
CA ARG A 97 2.61 3.62 -20.58
C ARG A 97 3.67 3.22 -21.61
N THR A 98 4.28 2.07 -21.42
CA THR A 98 5.14 1.46 -22.45
C THR A 98 4.32 0.50 -23.32
N ASN A 99 4.75 0.28 -24.58
CA ASN A 99 4.06 -0.62 -25.52
C ASN A 99 4.17 -2.11 -25.15
N SER A 100 5.10 -2.48 -24.26
CA SER A 100 5.31 -3.87 -23.86
C SER A 100 4.68 -4.18 -22.50
N VAL A 101 3.70 -5.07 -22.52
CA VAL A 101 2.98 -5.61 -21.34
C VAL A 101 3.96 -6.17 -20.28
N PHE A 102 4.99 -6.89 -20.73
CA PHE A 102 6.01 -7.46 -19.85
C PHE A 102 6.85 -6.39 -19.13
N LEU A 103 7.22 -5.33 -19.85
CA LEU A 103 8.02 -4.23 -19.28
C LEU A 103 7.19 -3.44 -18.27
N ASN A 104 5.91 -3.22 -18.57
CA ASN A 104 4.96 -2.59 -17.65
C ASN A 104 4.83 -3.37 -16.32
N SER A 105 4.82 -4.70 -16.35
CA SER A 105 4.80 -5.53 -15.14
C SER A 105 6.10 -5.41 -14.34
N ILE A 106 7.26 -5.47 -15.01
CA ILE A 106 8.58 -5.26 -14.36
C ILE A 106 8.66 -3.89 -13.69
N ILE A 107 8.22 -2.83 -14.38
CA ILE A 107 8.18 -1.48 -13.81
C ILE A 107 7.33 -1.47 -12.53
N GLY A 108 6.17 -2.13 -12.54
CA GLY A 108 5.31 -2.22 -11.37
C GLY A 108 5.96 -2.96 -10.19
N VAL A 109 6.67 -4.06 -10.46
CA VAL A 109 7.45 -4.78 -9.43
C VAL A 109 8.58 -3.91 -8.88
N PHE A 110 9.29 -3.19 -9.75
CA PHE A 110 10.40 -2.33 -9.35
C PHE A 110 9.94 -1.15 -8.48
N PHE A 111 8.76 -0.61 -8.72
CA PHE A 111 8.15 0.38 -7.84
C PHE A 111 7.60 -0.27 -6.57
N GLY A 112 6.84 -1.36 -6.65
CA GLY A 112 6.14 -1.92 -5.50
C GLY A 112 7.04 -2.63 -4.48
N ALA A 113 8.04 -3.40 -4.94
CA ALA A 113 8.94 -4.17 -4.06
C ALA A 113 9.67 -3.31 -3.00
N PRO A 114 10.31 -2.16 -3.33
CA PRO A 114 10.98 -1.34 -2.33
C PRO A 114 10.00 -0.59 -1.41
N LEU A 115 8.74 -0.39 -1.82
CA LEU A 115 7.76 0.28 -0.96
C LEU A 115 7.49 -0.55 0.31
N GLY A 116 7.43 -1.89 0.20
CA GLY A 116 7.25 -2.78 1.35
C GLY A 116 6.04 -2.45 2.24
N VAL A 117 5.01 -1.79 1.71
CA VAL A 117 3.87 -1.31 2.51
C VAL A 117 2.75 -2.35 2.55
N CYS A 118 1.92 -2.27 3.60
CA CYS A 118 0.77 -3.18 3.72
C CYS A 118 -0.34 -2.84 2.73
N ALA A 119 -1.31 -3.75 2.59
CA ALA A 119 -2.44 -3.63 1.67
C ALA A 119 -3.20 -2.29 1.82
N ASN A 120 -3.33 -1.80 3.05
CA ASN A 120 -4.00 -0.53 3.37
C ASN A 120 -3.34 0.67 2.70
N CYS A 121 -2.01 0.66 2.59
CA CYS A 121 -1.26 1.74 1.97
C CYS A 121 -1.15 1.53 0.46
N VAL A 122 -0.97 0.29 -0.01
CA VAL A 122 -0.72 0.04 -1.43
C VAL A 122 -1.96 0.20 -2.30
N ALA A 123 -3.16 -0.07 -1.78
CA ALA A 123 -4.41 0.05 -2.55
C ALA A 123 -4.63 1.46 -3.13
N PRO A 124 -4.57 2.55 -2.33
CA PRO A 124 -4.68 3.91 -2.88
C PRO A 124 -3.48 4.31 -3.74
N ILE A 125 -2.28 3.80 -3.47
CA ILE A 125 -1.09 4.06 -4.32
C ILE A 125 -1.26 3.42 -5.70
N ALA A 126 -1.80 2.21 -5.74
CA ALA A 126 -2.15 1.53 -6.98
C ALA A 126 -3.22 2.32 -7.76
N GLN A 127 -4.23 2.82 -7.04
CA GLN A 127 -5.28 3.66 -7.64
C GLN A 127 -4.70 4.96 -8.21
N SER A 128 -3.82 5.66 -7.49
CA SER A 128 -3.20 6.88 -8.00
C SER A 128 -2.27 6.63 -9.18
N LEU A 129 -1.54 5.51 -9.21
CA LEU A 129 -0.76 5.11 -10.39
C LEU A 129 -1.65 4.97 -11.62
N LYS A 130 -2.82 4.32 -11.45
CA LYS A 130 -3.80 4.16 -12.54
C LYS A 130 -4.33 5.51 -13.01
N ASP A 131 -4.71 6.38 -12.09
CA ASP A 131 -5.24 7.72 -12.40
C ASP A 131 -4.19 8.65 -13.04
N SER A 132 -2.90 8.45 -12.71
CA SER A 132 -1.76 9.15 -13.32
C SER A 132 -1.36 8.62 -14.70
N GLY A 133 -2.08 7.64 -15.25
CA GLY A 133 -1.86 7.08 -16.59
C GLY A 133 -0.90 5.89 -16.66
N ALA A 134 -0.58 5.25 -15.52
CA ALA A 134 0.14 3.98 -15.54
C ALA A 134 -0.73 2.88 -16.19
N SER A 135 -0.05 1.87 -16.75
CA SER A 135 -0.73 0.71 -17.31
C SER A 135 -1.39 -0.12 -16.20
N THR A 136 -2.45 -0.85 -16.54
CA THR A 136 -3.16 -1.73 -15.61
C THR A 136 -2.24 -2.80 -15.02
N GLU A 137 -1.30 -3.28 -15.81
CA GLU A 137 -0.28 -4.26 -15.45
C GLU A 137 0.68 -3.69 -14.41
N THR A 138 1.16 -2.45 -14.62
CA THR A 138 2.02 -1.75 -13.66
C THR A 138 1.31 -1.55 -12.33
N THR A 139 0.05 -1.14 -12.35
CA THR A 139 -0.76 -0.93 -11.15
C THR A 139 -0.95 -2.23 -10.35
N LEU A 140 -1.36 -3.32 -11.02
CA LEU A 140 -1.57 -4.62 -10.36
C LEU A 140 -0.25 -5.20 -9.82
N ALA A 141 0.81 -5.12 -10.62
CA ALA A 141 2.13 -5.60 -10.22
C ALA A 141 2.67 -4.83 -9.02
N THR A 142 2.47 -3.51 -8.96
CA THR A 142 2.83 -2.68 -7.79
C THR A 142 2.06 -3.11 -6.54
N ALA A 143 0.75 -3.31 -6.66
CA ALA A 143 -0.12 -3.69 -5.54
C ALA A 143 0.26 -5.04 -4.93
N ILE A 144 0.56 -6.02 -5.78
CA ILE A 144 0.89 -7.39 -5.35
C ILE A 144 2.34 -7.49 -4.86
N SER A 145 3.28 -6.84 -5.54
CA SER A 145 4.70 -6.92 -5.17
C SER A 145 5.01 -6.28 -3.82
N SER A 146 4.33 -5.20 -3.43
CA SER A 146 4.66 -4.46 -2.20
C SER A 146 4.55 -5.27 -0.90
N PRO A 147 3.44 -5.96 -0.59
CA PRO A 147 3.36 -6.78 0.61
C PRO A 147 4.15 -8.10 0.48
N THR A 148 4.36 -8.58 -0.74
CA THR A 148 4.84 -9.95 -0.99
C THR A 148 6.35 -10.05 -1.11
N LEU A 149 6.99 -9.04 -1.71
CA LEU A 149 8.46 -8.95 -1.85
C LEU A 149 9.11 -8.12 -0.74
N ASN A 150 8.37 -7.79 0.32
CA ASN A 150 8.93 -7.10 1.49
C ASN A 150 9.97 -7.99 2.18
N VAL A 151 11.21 -7.49 2.31
CA VAL A 151 12.33 -8.17 2.96
C VAL A 151 12.01 -8.65 4.38
N VAL A 152 11.23 -7.88 5.15
CA VAL A 152 10.80 -8.23 6.51
C VAL A 152 9.81 -9.37 6.48
N VAL A 153 8.85 -9.35 5.56
CA VAL A 153 7.83 -10.42 5.45
C VAL A 153 8.47 -11.71 4.94
N LEU A 154 9.41 -11.61 4.00
CA LEU A 154 10.17 -12.75 3.50
C LEU A 154 11.02 -13.36 4.60
N SER A 155 11.78 -12.55 5.35
CA SER A 155 12.61 -13.07 6.45
C SER A 155 11.76 -13.74 7.53
N MET A 156 10.64 -13.14 7.93
CA MET A 156 9.71 -13.77 8.87
C MET A 156 9.11 -15.07 8.32
N ALA A 157 8.78 -15.14 7.03
CA ALA A 157 8.26 -16.35 6.41
C ALA A 157 9.28 -17.49 6.41
N PHE A 158 10.56 -17.19 6.16
CA PHE A 158 11.64 -18.19 6.22
C PHE A 158 11.94 -18.66 7.64
N THR A 159 11.71 -17.82 8.66
CA THR A 159 11.93 -18.18 10.06
C THR A 159 10.77 -18.95 10.69
N LEU A 160 9.51 -18.57 10.40
CA LEU A 160 8.33 -19.17 11.04
C LEU A 160 7.80 -20.41 10.32
N PHE A 161 7.93 -20.47 8.99
CA PHE A 161 7.35 -21.55 8.19
C PHE A 161 8.43 -22.47 7.64
N PRO A 162 8.10 -23.77 7.43
CA PRO A 162 9.02 -24.70 6.79
C PRO A 162 9.43 -24.19 5.41
N PHE A 163 10.70 -24.41 5.05
CA PHE A 163 11.34 -23.87 3.85
C PHE A 163 10.50 -24.04 2.56
N HIS A 164 9.84 -25.19 2.41
CA HIS A 164 8.98 -25.48 1.26
C HIS A 164 7.81 -24.50 1.10
N PHE A 165 7.22 -24.03 2.21
CA PHE A 165 6.12 -23.06 2.17
C PHE A 165 6.59 -21.67 1.74
N ALA A 166 7.74 -21.23 2.27
CA ALA A 166 8.33 -19.95 1.90
C ALA A 166 8.74 -19.93 0.41
N VAL A 167 9.35 -21.01 -0.08
CA VAL A 167 9.74 -21.14 -1.49
C VAL A 167 8.52 -21.22 -2.41
N THR A 168 7.51 -22.03 -2.09
CA THR A 168 6.29 -22.13 -2.93
C THR A 168 5.55 -20.80 -2.99
N LYS A 169 5.43 -20.07 -1.88
CA LYS A 169 4.88 -18.69 -1.88
C LYS A 169 5.66 -17.77 -2.81
N LEU A 170 6.99 -17.80 -2.74
CA LEU A 170 7.85 -16.96 -3.57
C LEU A 170 7.68 -17.30 -5.05
N VAL A 171 7.80 -18.58 -5.41
CA VAL A 171 7.60 -19.07 -6.79
C VAL A 171 6.23 -18.67 -7.32
N LEU A 172 5.16 -18.90 -6.55
CA LEU A 172 3.80 -18.54 -6.95
C LEU A 172 3.67 -17.03 -7.19
N THR A 173 4.31 -16.20 -6.35
CA THR A 173 4.32 -14.74 -6.53
C THR A 173 5.00 -14.35 -7.83
N PHE A 174 6.16 -14.93 -8.14
CA PHE A 174 6.85 -14.69 -9.40
C PHE A 174 6.00 -15.14 -10.60
N VAL A 175 5.32 -16.29 -10.51
CA VAL A 175 4.39 -16.76 -11.55
C VAL A 175 3.24 -15.77 -11.75
N ILE A 176 2.63 -15.26 -10.66
CA ILE A 176 1.57 -14.26 -10.76
C ILE A 176 2.08 -13.00 -11.46
N LEU A 177 3.22 -12.47 -11.04
CA LEU A 177 3.77 -11.21 -11.55
C LEU A 177 4.22 -11.29 -13.02
N PHE A 178 4.87 -12.38 -13.41
CA PHE A 178 5.50 -12.52 -14.72
C PHE A 178 4.68 -13.32 -15.73
N ALA A 179 3.74 -14.15 -15.30
CA ALA A 179 2.88 -14.91 -16.21
C ALA A 179 1.42 -14.45 -16.13
N ILE A 180 0.79 -14.42 -14.95
CA ILE A 180 -0.65 -14.17 -14.83
C ILE A 180 -1.02 -12.73 -15.20
N ILE A 181 -0.29 -11.74 -14.68
CA ILE A 181 -0.55 -10.31 -14.99
C ILE A 181 -0.44 -10.03 -16.51
N PRO A 182 0.66 -10.36 -17.21
CA PRO A 182 0.75 -10.08 -18.64
C PRO A 182 -0.20 -10.94 -19.48
N LEU A 183 -0.59 -12.14 -19.01
CA LEU A 183 -1.59 -12.96 -19.68
C LEU A 183 -3.00 -12.37 -19.50
N SER A 184 -3.30 -11.81 -18.33
CA SER A 184 -4.59 -11.20 -18.02
C SER A 184 -4.89 -9.99 -18.91
N ASP A 185 -3.85 -9.23 -19.31
CA ASP A 185 -4.02 -8.13 -20.27
C ASP A 185 -4.51 -8.66 -21.62
N LYS A 186 -3.89 -9.73 -22.15
CA LYS A 186 -4.32 -10.35 -23.42
C LYS A 186 -5.75 -10.90 -23.39
N ILE A 187 -6.24 -11.36 -22.23
CA ILE A 187 -7.53 -12.04 -22.10
C ILE A 187 -8.66 -11.06 -21.75
N PHE A 188 -8.41 -10.12 -20.83
CA PHE A 188 -9.44 -9.21 -20.28
C PHE A 188 -9.32 -7.78 -20.80
N PHE A 189 -8.11 -7.33 -21.11
CA PHE A 189 -7.83 -5.97 -21.59
C PHE A 189 -7.47 -6.03 -23.08
N SER A 190 -8.50 -6.25 -23.91
CA SER A 190 -8.36 -6.11 -25.36
C SER A 190 -7.68 -4.76 -25.66
N PRO A 191 -6.66 -4.69 -26.52
CA PRO A 191 -5.94 -3.45 -26.79
C PRO A 191 -6.90 -2.48 -27.45
N ASN A 192 -7.61 -1.68 -26.66
CA ASN A 192 -8.37 -0.56 -27.18
C ASN A 192 -7.35 0.52 -27.55
N PRO A 193 -7.06 0.77 -28.83
CA PRO A 193 -6.02 1.71 -29.22
C PRO A 193 -6.49 3.17 -29.06
N ARG A 194 -7.73 3.43 -28.61
CA ARG A 194 -8.36 4.76 -28.65
C ARG A 194 -9.30 5.06 -27.47
N GLY A 195 -9.02 4.55 -26.28
CA GLY A 195 -9.71 4.97 -25.05
C GLY A 195 -9.08 6.21 -24.40
N GLU A 196 -9.28 7.38 -25.03
CA GLU A 196 -9.39 8.73 -24.41
C GLU A 196 -8.35 9.13 -23.35
N ARG A 197 -7.33 9.97 -23.65
CA ARG A 197 -7.43 11.44 -23.73
C ARG A 197 -8.23 12.16 -22.62
N LEU A 198 -8.53 11.52 -21.49
CA LEU A 198 -9.29 12.13 -20.38
C LEU A 198 -8.58 12.03 -19.02
N VAL A 199 -7.25 12.15 -18.98
CA VAL A 199 -6.61 12.80 -17.81
C VAL A 199 -6.50 14.28 -18.15
N ARG A 200 -7.64 14.99 -18.14
CA ARG A 200 -7.58 16.44 -18.02
C ARG A 200 -6.97 16.75 -16.65
N PRO A 201 -5.93 17.61 -16.54
CA PRO A 201 -5.53 18.11 -15.24
C PRO A 201 -6.75 18.72 -14.55
N PRO A 202 -6.84 18.69 -13.21
CA PRO A 202 -7.94 19.36 -12.52
C PRO A 202 -8.01 20.77 -13.08
N HIS A 203 -9.18 21.12 -13.62
CA HIS A 203 -9.48 22.46 -14.09
C HIS A 203 -8.87 23.44 -13.07
N CYS A 204 -7.89 24.22 -13.53
CA CYS A 204 -7.56 25.44 -12.85
C CYS A 204 -8.88 26.21 -12.83
N HIS A 205 -9.50 26.32 -11.66
CA HIS A 205 -10.61 27.22 -11.45
C HIS A 205 -10.01 28.61 -11.65
N SER A 206 -9.98 29.06 -12.90
CA SER A 206 -9.66 30.43 -13.24
C SER A 206 -10.79 31.26 -12.67
N LEU A 207 -10.56 31.79 -11.47
CA LEU A 207 -11.11 33.07 -11.05
C LEU A 207 -10.61 34.12 -12.06
N GLY A 208 -11.27 34.15 -13.20
CA GLY A 208 -11.17 35.17 -14.21
C GLY A 208 -12.49 35.92 -14.19
N THR A 209 -12.62 36.86 -13.24
CA THR A 209 -13.52 37.98 -13.39
C THR A 209 -13.17 38.69 -14.70
N ARG A 210 -13.96 38.44 -15.75
CA ARG A 210 -14.05 39.37 -16.88
C ARG A 210 -15.38 40.10 -16.76
N THR A 211 -15.20 41.37 -16.44
CA THR A 211 -16.13 42.49 -16.57
C THR A 211 -16.96 42.45 -17.84
N HIS A 212 -18.18 42.96 -17.68
CA HIS A 212 -19.22 43.10 -18.66
C HIS A 212 -18.80 43.80 -19.97
N TYR A 213 -19.60 43.45 -20.97
CA TYR A 213 -19.80 44.01 -22.31
C TYR A 213 -19.91 45.54 -22.37
N GLN A 214 -19.68 46.00 -23.61
CA GLN A 214 -20.25 47.17 -24.30
C GLN A 214 -21.39 47.91 -23.59
#